data_AF-A0A8E2B5B9-F1
#
_entry.id   AF-A0A8E2B5B9-F1
#
_cell.length_a   1.000
_cell.length_b   1.000
_cell.length_c   1.000
_cell.angle_alpha   90.00
_cell.angle_beta   90.00
_cell.angle_gamma   90.00
#
_symmetry.space_group_name_H-M   'P 1'
#
loop_
_entity.id
_entity.type
_entity.pdbx_description
1 polymer ?
#
loop_
_entity_poly.entity_id
_entity_poly.type
_entity_poly.pdbx_seq_one_letter_code
_entity_poly.pdbx_strand_id
1 'polypeptide(L)' 'MTRSYRFISDHRGAYGVARLCRVLGVRRPGFYEWLAAAPARKERAAAEDRLAGEMA' A
#
# COMPACT_ATOMS: atom_id res chain seq x y z
N MET A 1 -0.62 4.83 -8.23
CA MET A 1 0.12 3.56 -8.07
C MET A 1 -0.26 2.75 -6.80
N THR A 2 -1.15 3.24 -5.93
CA THR A 2 -1.57 2.54 -4.70
C THR A 2 -2.56 1.39 -4.94
N ARG A 3 -3.42 1.46 -5.97
CA ARG A 3 -4.43 0.42 -6.25
C ARG A 3 -3.81 -0.95 -6.60
N SER A 4 -2.78 -0.98 -7.46
CA SER A 4 -2.12 -2.24 -7.85
C SER A 4 -1.42 -2.91 -6.68
N TYR A 5 -0.72 -2.14 -5.84
CA TYR A 5 -0.05 -2.70 -4.66
C TYR A 5 -1.02 -3.12 -3.55
N ARG A 6 -2.17 -2.43 -3.42
CA ARG A 6 -3.25 -2.88 -2.53
C ARG A 6 -3.82 -4.23 -2.97
N PHE A 7 -4.16 -4.37 -4.25
CA PHE A 7 -4.60 -5.65 -4.81
C PHE A 7 -3.57 -6.76 -4.59
N ILE A 8 -2.28 -6.48 -4.81
CA ILE A 8 -1.22 -7.45 -4.52
C ILE A 8 -1.22 -7.82 -3.03
N SER A 9 -1.37 -6.86 -2.12
CA SER A 9 -1.41 -7.13 -0.69
C SER A 9 -2.57 -8.03 -0.29
N ASP A 10 -3.75 -7.82 -0.86
CA ASP A 10 -4.97 -8.56 -0.52
C ASP A 10 -4.94 -9.99 -1.07
N HIS A 11 -4.33 -10.20 -2.24
CA HIS A 11 -4.35 -11.49 -2.94
C HIS A 11 -3.02 -12.27 -2.90
N ARG A 12 -1.94 -11.73 -2.30
CA ARG A 12 -0.62 -12.41 -2.25
C ARG A 12 -0.65 -13.76 -1.57
N GLY A 13 -1.56 -14.00 -0.63
CA GLY A 13 -1.69 -15.28 0.07
C GLY A 13 -2.18 -16.41 -0.83
N ALA A 14 -2.99 -16.08 -1.85
CA ALA A 14 -3.55 -17.07 -2.78
C ALA A 14 -2.67 -17.29 -4.02
N TYR A 15 -2.01 -16.24 -4.53
CA TYR A 15 -1.35 -16.30 -5.85
C TYR A 15 0.16 -16.01 -5.84
N GLY A 16 0.71 -15.52 -4.72
CA GLY A 16 2.11 -15.13 -4.60
C GLY A 16 2.43 -13.77 -5.25
N VAL A 17 3.26 -12.97 -4.56
CA VAL A 17 3.63 -11.60 -4.98
C VAL A 17 4.27 -11.57 -6.37
N ALA A 18 5.12 -12.54 -6.69
CA ALA A 18 5.86 -12.55 -7.96
C ALA A 18 4.93 -12.69 -9.18
N ARG A 19 3.93 -13.56 -9.10
CA ARG A 19 2.92 -13.75 -10.16
C ARG A 19 2.10 -12.48 -10.33
N LEU A 20 1.61 -11.91 -9.22
CA LEU A 20 0.78 -10.71 -9.26
C LEU A 20 1.54 -9.49 -9.79
N CYS A 21 2.82 -9.33 -9.43
CA CYS A 21 3.66 -8.25 -9.98
C CYS A 21 3.83 -8.37 -11.49
N ARG A 22 4.04 -9.59 -12.01
CA ARG A 22 4.17 -9.85 -13.45
C ARG A 22 2.87 -9.52 -14.19
N VAL A 23 1.73 -9.99 -13.69
CA VAL A 23 0.41 -9.78 -14.33
C VAL A 23 0.03 -8.30 -14.35
N LEU A 24 0.33 -7.57 -13.28
CA LEU A 24 -0.01 -6.14 -13.16
C LEU A 24 1.05 -5.20 -13.75
N GLY A 25 2.15 -5.73 -14.30
CA GLY A 25 3.21 -4.92 -14.90
C GLY A 25 3.95 -4.01 -13.90
N VAL A 26 4.00 -4.38 -12.61
CA VAL A 26 4.66 -3.58 -11.56
C VAL A 26 5.94 -4.22 -11.08
N ARG A 27 6.89 -3.39 -10.62
CA ARG A 27 8.15 -3.88 -10.06
C ARG A 27 7.94 -4.48 -8.67
N ARG A 28 8.52 -5.67 -8.43
CA ARG A 28 8.55 -6.33 -7.11
C ARG A 28 9.21 -5.47 -6.03
N PRO A 29 10.38 -4.83 -6.24
CA PRO A 29 10.96 -3.94 -5.24
C PRO A 29 10.01 -2.81 -4.82
N GLY A 30 9.31 -2.20 -5.78
CA GLY A 30 8.33 -1.14 -5.50
C GLY A 30 7.15 -1.60 -4.65
N PHE A 31 6.76 -2.89 -4.71
CA PHE A 31 5.75 -3.44 -3.80
C PHE A 31 6.24 -3.49 -2.35
N TYR A 32 7.50 -3.91 -2.13
CA TYR A 32 8.07 -3.95 -0.78
C TYR A 32 8.43 -2.57 -0.24
N GLU A 33 8.87 -1.63 -1.09
CA GLU A 33 8.99 -0.21 -0.73
C GLU A 33 7.63 0.37 -0.32
N TRP A 34 6.58 0.07 -1.10
CA TRP A 34 5.22 0.47 -0.75
C TRP A 34 4.76 -0.16 0.57
N LEU A 35 5.10 -1.42 0.83
CA LEU A 35 4.79 -2.10 2.09
C LEU A 35 5.55 -1.50 3.27
N ALA A 36 6.84 -1.20 3.10
CA ALA A 36 7.69 -0.56 4.10
C ALA A 36 7.30 0.90 4.38
N ALA A 37 6.68 1.58 3.41
CA ALA A 37 6.08 2.90 3.59
C ALA A 37 4.68 2.86 4.24
N ALA A 38 4.08 1.67 4.44
CA ALA A 38 2.76 1.55 5.06
C ALA A 38 2.70 1.98 6.55
N PRO A 39 3.70 1.65 7.41
CA PRO A 39 3.77 2.20 8.77
C PRO A 39 3.84 3.73 8.79
N ALA A 40 4.73 4.31 7.99
CA ALA A 40 4.87 5.78 7.88
C ALA A 40 3.61 6.46 7.33
N ARG A 41 2.82 5.77 6.49
CA ARG A 41 1.50 6.25 6.05
C ARG A 41 0.42 6.07 7.11
N LYS A 42 0.47 5.03 7.95
CA LYS A 42 -0.46 4.85 9.08
C LYS A 42 -0.28 5.95 10.12
N GLU A 43 0.96 6.33 10.41
CA GLU A 43 1.26 7.46 11.31
C GLU A 43 0.83 8.81 10.72
N ARG A 44 1.07 9.04 9.43
CA ARG A 44 0.59 10.28 8.77
C ARG A 44 -0.93 10.35 8.66
N ALA A 45 -1.62 9.25 8.37
CA ALA A 45 -3.08 9.22 8.36
C ALA A 45 -3.68 9.49 9.74
N ALA A 46 -3.06 8.98 10.82
CA ALA A 46 -3.48 9.29 12.18
C ALA A 46 -3.21 10.76 12.58
N ALA A 47 -2.20 11.40 11.96
CA ALA A 47 -1.95 12.83 12.12
C ALA A 47 -2.92 13.70 11.28
N GLU A 48 -3.30 13.25 10.08
CA GLU A 48 -4.30 13.94 9.25
C GLU A 48 -5.74 13.82 9.79
N ASP A 49 -6.11 12.69 10.38
CA ASP A 49 -7.40 12.51 11.08
C ASP A 49 -7.55 13.45 12.28
N ARG A 50 -6.43 13.78 12.94
CA ARG A 50 -6.39 14.73 14.06
C ARG A 50 -6.51 16.20 13.61
N LEU A 51 -6.16 16.51 12.36
CA LEU A 51 -6.23 17.86 11.80
C LEU A 51 -7.58 18.14 11.09
N ALA A 52 -8.29 17.11 10.63
CA ALA A 52 -9.62 17.24 10.05
C ALA A 52 -10.74 17.54 11.08
N GLY A 53 -10.43 17.51 12.38
CA GLY A 53 -11.37 17.80 13.47
C GLY A 53 -11.42 19.27 13.93
N GLU A 54 -10.55 20.15 13.43
CA GLU A 54 -10.48 21.58 13.85
C GLU A 54 -11.15 22.55 12.87
N MET A 55 -11.88 22.07 11.87
CA MET A 55 -12.73 22.89 11.01
C MET A 55 -14.22 22.53 11.21
N ALA A 56 -14.74 22.77 12.42
CA ALA A 56 -16.17 22.82 12.73
C ALA A 56 -16.45 24.00 13.67
#